data_AF-A0A167PE79-F1
#
_entry.id   AF-A0A167PE79-F1
#
_cell.length_a   1.000
_cell.length_b   1.000
_cell.length_c   1.000
_cell.angle_alpha   90.00
_cell.angle_beta   90.00
_cell.angle_gamma   90.00
#
_symmetry.space_group_name_H-M   'P 1'
#
loop_
_entity.id
_entity.type
_entity.pdbx_description
1 polymer ?
#
loop_
_entity_poly.entity_id
_entity_poly.type
_entity_poly.pdbx_seq_one_letter_code
_entity_poly.pdbx_strand_id
1 'polypeptide(L)'
;MLVFDNCPTCFEDFTPEPERAPYSISCGHVFCLSCLASQDPKLCALCRDPFVTREARRIYPSLNLDDAHDAARVEEAVIKAIDDCHPERFDNATKLMQKWLDKGSAAHASFQSTVVRLNTYMKTMNRLSKAYGDMVQYEAVVRSLDDQKQLFDAERTTLQEDVLKERSKLEVVEKECQELHRELKRRNSEVARWKIACRDLEREMTEMKDELSDIDRMARLSKESAHNHETDALRWRKRYEQAIGEIAQIRPPTTRIPSDASTSALSFTTGYAY
;
A
#
# COMPACT_ATOMS: atom_id res chain seq x y z
N MET A 1 76.01 13.99 51.00
CA MET A 1 75.32 15.28 50.81
C MET A 1 74.78 15.64 52.20
N LEU A 2 75.37 16.64 52.86
CA LEU A 2 74.90 17.05 54.19
C LEU A 2 73.57 17.78 54.00
N VAL A 3 72.48 17.17 54.47
CA VAL A 3 71.16 17.81 54.47
C VAL A 3 71.17 18.75 55.68
N PHE A 4 71.14 20.06 55.43
CA PHE A 4 70.98 21.04 56.48
C PHE A 4 69.49 21.27 56.67
N ASP A 5 68.93 20.84 57.79
CA ASP A 5 67.51 21.04 58.11
C ASP A 5 67.26 22.45 58.70
N ASN A 6 68.33 23.13 59.11
CA ASN A 6 68.28 24.38 59.86
C ASN A 6 69.28 25.40 59.29
N CYS A 7 68.97 26.69 59.41
CA CYS A 7 69.91 27.74 59.05
C CYS A 7 71.04 27.83 60.09
N PRO A 8 72.33 27.77 59.72
CA PRO A 8 73.43 27.83 60.68
C PRO A 8 73.62 29.20 61.35
N THR A 9 72.90 30.24 60.88
CA THR A 9 72.97 31.60 61.44
C THR A 9 71.89 31.86 62.49
N CYS A 10 70.61 31.58 62.19
CA CYS A 10 69.51 31.78 63.14
C CYS A 10 69.12 30.49 63.89
N PHE A 11 69.62 29.33 63.48
CA PHE A 11 69.28 28.00 64.00
C PHE A 11 67.81 27.59 63.84
N GLU A 12 67.01 28.36 63.10
CA GLU A 12 65.63 28.01 62.79
C GLU A 12 65.56 27.01 61.63
N ASP A 13 64.54 26.16 61.65
CA ASP A 13 64.26 25.19 60.59
C ASP A 13 63.89 25.93 59.30
N PHE A 14 64.33 25.39 58.17
CA PHE A 14 63.93 25.91 56.87
C PHE A 14 62.43 25.66 56.65
N THR A 15 61.69 26.69 56.24
CA THR A 15 60.27 26.59 55.90
C THR A 15 60.03 26.89 54.41
N PRO A 16 58.86 26.51 53.84
CA PRO A 16 58.53 26.83 52.44
C PRO A 16 58.36 28.33 52.18
N GLU A 17 58.31 29.16 53.22
CA GLU A 17 58.15 30.60 53.10
C GLU A 17 59.40 31.24 52.47
N PRO A 18 59.26 32.24 51.57
CA PRO A 18 60.40 32.78 50.83
C PRO A 18 61.55 33.29 51.71
N GLU A 19 61.23 33.85 52.88
CA GLU A 19 62.22 34.43 53.80
C GLU A 19 63.03 33.37 54.56
N ARG A 20 62.41 32.22 54.82
CA ARG A 20 62.96 31.10 55.59
C ARG A 20 63.31 29.88 54.74
N ALA A 21 63.14 29.96 53.43
CA ALA A 21 63.55 28.91 52.51
C ALA A 21 65.09 28.79 52.47
N PRO A 22 65.64 27.61 52.16
CA PRO A 22 67.08 27.44 52.05
C PRO A 22 67.62 28.04 50.75
N TYR A 23 68.67 28.84 50.84
CA TYR A 23 69.39 29.43 49.71
C TYR A 23 70.87 29.07 49.75
N SER A 24 71.38 28.53 48.64
CA SER A 24 72.82 28.35 48.44
C SER A 24 73.45 29.64 47.95
N ILE A 25 74.52 30.09 48.60
CA ILE A 25 75.39 31.14 48.07
C ILE A 25 76.52 30.56 47.19
N SER A 26 77.35 31.42 46.60
CA SER A 26 78.41 31.06 45.65
C SER A 26 79.44 30.05 46.20
N CYS A 27 79.71 30.07 47.50
CA CYS A 27 80.60 29.10 48.14
C CYS A 27 79.94 27.75 48.48
N GLY A 28 78.64 27.59 48.18
CA GLY A 28 77.89 26.34 48.37
C GLY A 28 77.27 26.15 49.75
N HIS A 29 77.50 27.06 50.70
CA HIS A 29 76.83 27.02 52.00
C HIS A 29 75.38 27.52 51.92
N VAL A 30 74.52 26.99 52.81
CA VAL A 30 73.08 27.19 52.77
C VAL A 30 72.60 28.01 53.96
N PHE A 31 71.81 29.04 53.69
CA PHE A 31 71.26 29.96 54.70
C PHE A 31 69.82 30.35 54.33
N CYS A 32 69.04 30.86 55.28
CA CYS A 32 67.74 31.46 54.94
C CYS A 32 67.92 32.84 54.31
N LEU A 33 66.95 33.28 53.50
CA LEU A 33 67.02 34.56 52.81
C LEU A 33 67.10 35.73 53.79
N SER A 34 66.38 35.66 54.91
CA SER A 34 66.41 36.68 55.96
C SER A 34 67.83 36.88 56.52
N CYS A 35 68.55 35.79 56.84
CA CYS A 35 69.93 35.87 57.33
C CYS A 35 70.90 36.37 56.26
N LEU A 36 70.75 35.96 54.99
CA LEU A 36 71.58 36.48 53.89
C LEU A 36 71.36 37.98 53.65
N ALA A 37 70.14 38.47 53.86
CA ALA A 37 69.79 39.87 53.72
C ALA A 37 70.35 40.71 54.89
N SER A 38 70.27 40.21 56.13
CA SER A 38 70.66 40.95 57.34
C SER A 38 72.17 40.99 57.61
N GLN A 39 72.95 40.10 57.01
CA GLN A 39 74.39 40.00 57.28
C GLN A 39 75.18 41.16 56.65
N ASP A 40 76.01 41.85 57.44
CA ASP A 40 76.95 42.89 56.99
C ASP A 40 78.25 42.79 57.79
N PRO A 41 79.44 42.59 57.18
CA PRO A 41 79.71 42.50 55.73
C PRO A 41 79.14 41.22 55.09
N LYS A 42 78.97 41.24 53.76
CA LYS A 42 78.49 40.09 52.95
C LYS A 42 79.54 38.99 52.80
N LEU A 43 79.89 38.34 53.92
CA LEU A 43 80.83 37.23 54.02
C LEU A 43 80.13 35.98 54.54
N CYS A 44 80.39 34.81 54.00
CA CYS A 44 79.79 33.56 54.49
C CYS A 44 80.12 33.35 55.98
N ALA A 45 79.11 33.06 56.82
CA ALA A 45 79.34 32.84 58.25
C ALA A 45 80.22 31.60 58.56
N LEU A 46 80.36 30.69 57.59
CA LEU A 46 81.10 29.43 57.75
C LEU A 46 82.52 29.52 57.19
N CYS A 47 82.70 29.90 55.92
CA CYS A 47 84.02 29.96 55.27
C CYS A 47 84.58 31.38 55.09
N ARG A 48 83.80 32.42 55.40
CA ARG A 48 84.14 33.85 55.21
C ARG A 48 84.35 34.30 53.76
N ASP A 49 84.01 33.48 52.76
CA ASP A 49 84.03 33.90 51.36
C ASP A 49 83.00 35.02 51.11
N PRO A 50 83.35 36.06 50.34
CA PRO A 50 82.40 37.10 49.96
C PRO A 50 81.31 36.53 49.05
N PHE A 51 80.08 36.98 49.25
CA PHE A 51 78.94 36.55 48.44
C PHE A 51 78.07 37.73 48.02
N VAL A 52 77.32 37.55 46.93
CA VAL A 52 76.32 38.51 46.46
C VAL A 52 74.93 37.93 46.73
N THR A 53 74.12 38.56 47.58
CA THR A 53 72.78 38.05 47.94
C THR A 53 71.89 37.82 46.72
N ARG A 54 72.05 38.60 45.64
CA ARG A 54 71.32 38.43 44.38
C ARG A 54 71.67 37.15 43.61
N GLU A 55 72.84 36.57 43.87
CA GLU A 55 73.29 35.31 43.24
C GLU A 55 72.89 34.08 44.05
N ALA A 56 72.31 34.28 45.25
CA ALA A 56 71.86 33.19 46.08
C ALA A 56 70.72 32.42 45.38
N ARG A 57 70.89 31.11 45.24
CA ARG A 57 69.91 30.24 44.56
C ARG A 57 69.07 29.53 45.59
N ARG A 58 67.75 29.67 45.48
CA ARG A 58 66.81 28.92 46.31
C ARG A 58 66.97 27.43 46.03
N ILE A 59 67.24 26.66 47.07
CA ILE A 59 67.19 25.21 47.02
C ILE A 59 65.73 24.84 47.32
N TYR A 60 65.06 24.21 46.36
CA TYR A 60 63.80 23.55 46.67
C TYR A 60 64.15 22.25 47.39
N PRO A 61 63.63 22.00 48.61
CA PRO A 61 63.70 20.67 49.20
C PRO A 61 63.21 19.71 48.13
N SER A 62 64.04 18.74 47.77
CA SER A 62 63.64 17.66 46.88
C SER A 62 62.30 17.13 47.39
N LEU A 63 61.25 17.34 46.59
CA LEU A 63 59.94 16.73 46.81
C LEU A 63 60.20 15.27 47.20
N ASN A 64 59.54 14.79 48.26
CA ASN A 64 59.78 13.45 48.80
C ASN A 64 59.92 12.45 47.66
N LEU A 65 61.02 11.68 47.63
CA LEU A 65 61.29 10.69 46.58
C LEU A 65 60.11 9.71 46.40
N ASP A 66 59.34 9.50 47.47
CA ASP A 66 58.11 8.71 47.47
C ASP A 66 56.99 9.32 46.60
N ASP A 67 56.86 10.66 46.55
CA ASP A 67 55.88 11.35 45.71
C ASP A 67 56.24 11.26 44.22
N ALA A 68 57.55 11.28 43.89
CA ALA A 68 58.02 11.13 42.52
C ALA A 68 57.80 9.71 41.98
N HIS A 69 58.04 8.70 42.80
CA HIS A 69 57.77 7.30 42.42
C HIS A 69 56.27 7.02 42.30
N ASP A 70 55.44 7.58 43.19
CA ASP A 70 53.99 7.46 43.07
C ASP A 70 53.46 8.20 41.83
N ALA A 71 54.01 9.37 41.48
CA ALA A 71 53.65 10.09 40.25
C ALA A 71 54.01 9.30 38.98
N ALA A 72 55.22 8.74 38.90
CA ALA A 72 55.65 7.93 37.76
C ALA A 72 54.77 6.68 37.57
N ARG A 73 54.39 6.01 38.67
CA ARG A 73 53.48 4.85 38.63
C ARG A 73 52.10 5.23 38.13
N VAL A 74 51.61 6.42 38.50
CA VAL A 74 50.33 6.95 38.03
C VAL A 74 50.38 7.33 36.54
N GLU A 75 51.46 7.97 36.08
CA GLU A 75 51.66 8.28 34.66
C GLU A 75 51.73 7.01 33.80
N GLU A 76 52.50 6.01 34.21
CA GLU A 76 52.61 4.75 33.49
C GLU A 76 51.25 4.03 33.40
N ALA A 77 50.47 4.03 34.48
CA ALA A 77 49.13 3.44 34.49
C ALA A 77 48.16 4.17 33.53
N VAL A 78 48.28 5.49 33.40
CA VAL A 78 47.48 6.30 32.47
C VAL A 78 47.89 6.07 31.03
N ILE A 79 49.19 6.07 30.73
CA ILE A 79 49.72 5.79 29.38
C ILE A 79 49.28 4.40 28.93
N LYS A 80 49.43 3.40 29.79
CA LYS A 80 49.00 2.03 29.49
C LYS A 80 47.48 1.92 29.28
N ALA A 81 46.68 2.64 30.07
CA ALA A 81 45.23 2.69 29.86
C ALA A 81 44.86 3.33 28.52
N ILE A 82 45.60 4.36 28.09
CA ILE A 82 45.43 5.02 26.79
C ILE A 82 45.77 4.05 25.64
N ASP A 83 46.95 3.42 25.69
CA ASP A 83 47.44 2.53 24.63
C ASP A 83 46.56 1.30 24.43
N ASP A 84 46.05 0.73 25.52
CA ASP A 84 45.21 -0.47 25.46
C ASP A 84 43.74 -0.15 25.08
N CYS A 85 43.36 1.14 25.02
CA CYS A 85 42.01 1.61 24.70
C CYS A 85 40.88 0.87 25.46
N HIS A 86 41.16 0.38 26.67
CA HIS A 86 40.21 -0.44 27.42
C HIS A 86 39.44 0.43 28.45
N PRO A 87 38.11 0.60 28.31
CA PRO A 87 37.31 1.51 29.14
C PRO A 87 37.46 1.27 30.65
N GLU A 88 37.56 0.00 31.06
CA GLU A 88 37.73 -0.40 32.45
C GLU A 88 39.09 0.01 33.04
N ARG A 89 40.15 0.04 32.21
CA ARG A 89 41.49 0.46 32.65
C ARG A 89 41.56 1.96 32.87
N PHE A 90 40.80 2.75 32.11
CA PHE A 90 40.68 4.19 32.32
C PHE A 90 39.98 4.56 33.63
N ASP A 91 38.93 3.83 34.01
CA ASP A 91 38.24 4.06 35.29
C ASP A 91 39.18 3.79 36.47
N ASN A 92 39.96 2.71 36.39
CA ASN A 92 40.98 2.38 37.40
C ASN A 92 42.11 3.42 37.45
N ALA A 93 42.61 3.88 36.30
CA ALA A 93 43.63 4.93 36.23
C ALA A 93 43.11 6.27 36.80
N THR A 94 41.86 6.63 36.49
CA THR A 94 41.21 7.84 37.00
C THR A 94 41.02 7.76 38.52
N LYS A 95 40.57 6.62 39.06
CA LYS A 95 40.45 6.39 40.51
C LYS A 95 41.81 6.44 41.22
N LEU A 96 42.86 5.90 40.59
CA LEU A 96 44.22 5.95 41.12
C LEU A 96 44.75 7.39 41.17
N MET A 97 44.55 8.16 40.09
CA MET A 97 44.89 9.59 40.04
C MET A 97 44.13 10.41 41.07
N GLN A 98 42.82 10.18 41.22
CA GLN A 98 41.99 10.90 42.19
C GLN A 98 42.43 10.59 43.63
N LYS A 99 42.65 9.32 43.95
CA LYS A 99 43.15 8.90 45.27
C LYS A 99 44.52 9.51 45.60
N TRP A 100 45.37 9.72 44.59
CA TRP A 100 46.65 10.38 44.78
C TRP A 100 46.49 11.90 44.99
N LEU A 101 45.61 12.55 44.22
CA LEU A 101 45.28 13.97 44.41
C LEU A 101 44.67 14.27 45.78
N ASP A 102 43.83 13.37 46.30
CA ASP A 102 43.17 13.50 47.61
C ASP A 102 44.17 13.45 48.79
N LYS A 103 45.41 12.98 48.58
CA LYS A 103 46.49 13.01 49.59
C LYS A 103 47.10 14.40 49.80
N GLY A 104 46.63 15.43 49.09
CA GLY A 104 46.97 16.84 49.39
C GLY A 104 48.27 17.36 48.76
N SER A 105 48.81 16.70 47.74
CA SER A 105 49.96 17.25 47.00
C SER A 105 49.52 18.44 46.14
N ALA A 106 49.75 19.66 46.66
CA ALA A 106 49.43 20.92 45.99
C ALA A 106 50.27 21.19 44.72
N ALA A 107 51.29 20.37 44.45
CA ALA A 107 52.28 20.59 43.40
C ALA A 107 51.79 20.28 41.97
N HIS A 108 50.55 19.82 41.75
CA HIS A 108 50.18 19.23 40.46
C HIS A 108 48.83 19.67 39.88
N ALA A 109 48.62 20.98 39.73
CA ALA A 109 47.51 21.53 38.95
C ALA A 109 47.40 20.95 37.52
N SER A 110 48.54 20.57 36.92
CA SER A 110 48.59 19.88 35.63
C SER A 110 47.92 18.50 35.66
N PHE A 111 48.06 17.73 36.74
CA PHE A 111 47.43 16.42 36.88
C PHE A 111 45.92 16.52 37.05
N GLN A 112 45.43 17.49 37.82
CA GLN A 112 43.98 17.72 37.95
C GLN A 112 43.35 18.01 36.57
N SER A 113 44.01 18.82 35.75
CA SER A 113 43.58 19.05 34.36
C SER A 113 43.55 17.77 33.53
N THR A 114 44.58 16.92 33.64
CA THR A 114 44.63 15.62 32.95
C THR A 114 43.49 14.69 33.37
N VAL A 115 43.19 14.58 34.67
CA VAL A 115 42.06 13.78 35.20
C VAL A 115 40.73 14.28 34.65
N VAL A 116 40.52 15.60 34.58
CA VAL A 116 39.30 16.19 34.00
C VAL A 116 39.20 15.89 32.51
N ARG A 117 40.30 16.01 31.75
CA ARG A 117 40.34 15.68 30.32
C ARG A 117 40.06 14.19 30.08
N LEU A 118 40.62 13.30 30.88
CA LEU A 118 40.41 11.85 30.78
C LEU A 118 38.95 11.47 31.05
N ASN A 119 38.36 12.01 32.12
CA ASN A 119 36.94 11.84 32.43
C ASN A 119 36.03 12.35 31.30
N THR A 120 36.40 13.49 30.71
CA THR A 120 35.65 14.06 29.58
C THR A 120 35.73 13.14 28.36
N TYR A 121 36.93 12.64 28.04
CA TYR A 121 37.15 11.68 26.97
C TYR A 121 36.34 10.39 27.17
N MET A 122 36.36 9.80 28.37
CA MET A 122 35.56 8.61 28.68
C MET A 122 34.06 8.85 28.48
N LYS A 123 33.54 9.99 28.96
CA LYS A 123 32.13 10.36 28.76
C LYS A 123 31.79 10.48 27.28
N THR A 124 32.67 11.06 26.47
CA THR A 124 32.45 11.15 25.02
C THR A 124 32.52 9.79 24.34
N MET A 125 33.46 8.91 24.71
CA MET A 125 33.58 7.56 24.16
C MET A 125 32.36 6.70 24.49
N ASN A 126 31.86 6.76 25.72
CA ASN A 126 30.63 6.04 26.11
C ASN A 126 29.41 6.55 25.33
N ARG A 127 29.31 7.87 25.09
CA ARG A 127 28.25 8.45 24.25
C ARG A 127 28.36 7.97 22.80
N LEU A 128 29.58 7.92 22.24
CA LEU A 128 29.81 7.43 20.88
C LEU A 128 29.50 5.93 20.76
N SER A 129 29.92 5.12 21.72
CA SER A 129 29.60 3.69 21.76
C SER A 129 28.09 3.45 21.83
N LYS A 130 27.38 4.21 22.68
CA LYS A 130 25.92 4.15 22.73
C LYS A 130 25.28 4.59 21.41
N ALA A 131 25.71 5.71 20.83
CA ALA A 131 25.18 6.20 19.56
C ALA A 131 25.41 5.20 18.41
N TYR A 132 26.56 4.52 18.39
CA TYR A 132 26.84 3.45 17.45
C TYR A 132 25.90 2.25 17.65
N GLY A 133 25.68 1.84 18.90
CA GLY A 133 24.71 0.80 19.23
C GLY A 133 23.29 1.14 18.77
N ASP A 134 22.83 2.37 19.05
CA ASP A 134 21.53 2.88 18.61
C ASP A 134 21.46 2.92 17.07
N MET A 135 22.52 3.35 16.38
CA MET A 135 22.60 3.37 14.91
C MET A 135 22.45 1.96 14.30
N VAL A 136 23.13 0.96 14.86
CA VAL A 136 23.00 -0.44 14.42
C VAL A 136 21.57 -0.96 14.64
N GLN A 137 20.93 -0.58 15.74
CA GLN A 137 19.52 -0.92 15.98
C GLN A 137 18.59 -0.25 14.96
N TYR A 138 18.81 1.03 14.65
CA TYR A 138 18.04 1.73 13.62
C TYR A 138 18.22 1.09 12.24
N GLU A 139 19.44 0.71 11.86
CA GLU A 139 19.68 -0.01 10.60
C GLU A 139 18.91 -1.33 10.55
N ALA A 140 18.85 -2.08 11.65
CA ALA A 140 18.08 -3.32 11.71
C ALA A 140 16.58 -3.07 11.52
N VAL A 141 16.04 -2.02 12.13
CA VAL A 141 14.63 -1.62 11.95
C VAL A 141 14.38 -1.17 10.51
N VAL A 142 15.27 -0.38 9.91
CA VAL A 142 15.15 0.07 8.52
C VAL A 142 15.12 -1.12 7.55
N ARG A 143 16.00 -2.11 7.75
CA ARG A 143 15.98 -3.35 6.93
C ARG A 143 14.67 -4.11 7.09
N SER A 144 14.19 -4.29 8.33
CA SER A 144 12.91 -4.96 8.57
C SER A 144 11.73 -4.22 7.93
N LEU A 145 11.74 -2.89 7.92
CA LEU A 145 10.69 -2.10 7.26
C LEU A 145 10.78 -2.20 5.74
N ASP A 146 11.99 -2.28 5.17
CA ASP A 146 12.16 -2.50 3.73
C ASP A 146 11.66 -3.89 3.32
N ASP A 147 11.96 -4.93 4.10
CA ASP A 147 11.44 -6.28 3.86
C ASP A 147 9.90 -6.30 3.90
N GLN A 148 9.28 -5.63 4.89
CA GLN A 148 7.82 -5.49 4.96
C GLN A 148 7.26 -4.74 3.76
N LYS A 149 7.91 -3.65 3.34
CA LYS A 149 7.52 -2.88 2.17
C LYS A 149 7.56 -3.76 0.90
N GLN A 150 8.61 -4.57 0.73
CA GLN A 150 8.73 -5.49 -0.40
C GLN A 150 7.60 -6.54 -0.40
N LEU A 151 7.21 -7.06 0.77
CA LEU A 151 6.07 -7.97 0.88
C LEU A 151 4.74 -7.31 0.47
N PHE A 152 4.48 -6.09 0.94
CA PHE A 152 3.28 -5.34 0.54
C PHE A 152 3.29 -4.97 -0.94
N ASP A 153 4.45 -4.65 -1.50
CA ASP A 153 4.59 -4.38 -2.93
C ASP A 153 4.30 -5.63 -3.77
N ALA A 154 4.77 -6.80 -3.34
CA ALA A 154 4.45 -8.08 -3.99
C ALA A 154 2.95 -8.40 -3.91
N GLU A 155 2.34 -8.27 -2.73
CA GLU A 155 0.88 -8.48 -2.56
C GLU A 155 0.07 -7.52 -3.44
N ARG A 156 0.48 -6.24 -3.50
CA ARG A 156 -0.15 -5.25 -4.36
C ARG A 156 -0.08 -5.65 -5.84
N THR A 157 1.05 -6.18 -6.32
CA THR A 157 1.17 -6.63 -7.71
C THR A 157 0.25 -7.82 -8.01
N THR A 158 0.17 -8.81 -7.11
CA THR A 158 -0.75 -9.95 -7.26
C THR A 158 -2.21 -9.50 -7.29
N LEU A 159 -2.61 -8.61 -6.37
CA LEU A 159 -3.97 -8.07 -6.36
C LEU A 159 -4.29 -7.26 -7.63
N GLN A 160 -3.32 -6.55 -8.20
CA GLN A 160 -3.51 -5.85 -9.48
C GLN A 160 -3.74 -6.82 -10.64
N GLU A 161 -3.00 -7.93 -10.69
CA GLU A 161 -3.19 -8.98 -11.70
C GLU A 161 -4.58 -9.63 -11.57
N ASP A 162 -5.02 -9.92 -10.35
CA ASP A 162 -6.34 -10.49 -10.08
C ASP A 162 -7.46 -9.52 -10.48
N VAL A 163 -7.33 -8.22 -10.17
CA VAL A 163 -8.28 -7.20 -10.61
C VAL A 163 -8.36 -7.12 -12.14
N LEU A 164 -7.23 -7.19 -12.84
CA LEU A 164 -7.20 -7.21 -14.31
C LEU A 164 -7.88 -8.47 -14.87
N LYS A 165 -7.63 -9.63 -14.25
CA LYS A 165 -8.26 -10.90 -14.63
C LYS A 165 -9.77 -10.84 -14.43
N GLU A 166 -10.27 -10.38 -13.30
CA GLU A 166 -11.71 -10.24 -13.06
C GLU A 166 -12.35 -9.21 -13.98
N ARG A 167 -11.66 -8.10 -14.28
CA ARG A 167 -12.11 -7.12 -15.27
C ARG A 167 -12.28 -7.74 -16.65
N SER A 168 -11.34 -8.59 -17.09
CA SER A 168 -11.45 -9.29 -18.37
C SER A 168 -12.65 -10.25 -18.42
N LYS A 169 -12.95 -10.95 -17.31
CA LYS A 169 -14.14 -11.82 -17.21
C LYS A 169 -15.43 -11.00 -17.27
N LEU A 170 -15.48 -9.86 -16.60
CA LEU A 170 -16.64 -8.95 -16.67
C LEU A 170 -16.88 -8.44 -18.08
N GLU A 171 -15.84 -8.12 -18.85
CA GLU A 171 -15.97 -7.69 -20.24
C GLU A 171 -16.59 -8.79 -21.13
N VAL A 172 -16.25 -10.06 -20.90
CA VAL A 172 -16.84 -11.19 -21.63
C VAL A 172 -18.33 -11.31 -21.30
N VAL A 173 -18.69 -11.29 -20.01
CA VAL A 173 -20.09 -11.37 -19.57
C VAL A 173 -20.90 -10.20 -20.10
N GLU A 174 -20.32 -8.99 -20.13
CA GLU A 174 -20.97 -7.81 -20.71
C GLU A 174 -21.29 -7.99 -22.19
N LYS A 175 -20.34 -8.53 -22.98
CA LYS A 175 -20.56 -8.85 -24.40
C LYS A 175 -21.65 -9.90 -24.60
N GLU A 176 -21.68 -10.94 -23.76
CA GLU A 176 -22.73 -11.97 -23.79
C GLU A 176 -24.11 -11.38 -23.46
N CYS A 177 -24.20 -10.51 -22.45
CA CYS A 177 -25.44 -9.82 -22.10
C CYS A 177 -25.94 -8.94 -23.25
N GLN A 178 -25.03 -8.23 -23.92
CA GLN A 178 -25.38 -7.42 -25.09
C GLN A 178 -25.89 -8.29 -26.25
N GLU A 179 -25.29 -9.46 -26.50
CA GLU A 179 -25.73 -10.36 -27.55
C GLU A 179 -27.10 -10.97 -27.25
N LEU A 180 -27.31 -11.45 -26.01
CA LEU A 180 -28.62 -11.92 -25.57
C LEU A 180 -29.69 -10.83 -25.67
N HIS A 181 -29.34 -9.57 -25.38
CA HIS A 181 -30.25 -8.45 -25.54
C HIS A 181 -30.62 -8.21 -27.01
N ARG A 182 -29.66 -8.30 -27.94
CA ARG A 182 -29.93 -8.21 -29.39
C ARG A 182 -30.85 -9.34 -29.86
N GLU A 183 -30.59 -10.57 -29.42
CA GLU A 183 -31.40 -11.75 -29.75
C GLU A 183 -32.82 -11.62 -29.21
N LEU A 184 -32.98 -11.18 -27.95
CA LEU A 184 -34.30 -10.93 -27.35
C LEU A 184 -35.07 -9.87 -28.15
N LYS A 185 -34.43 -8.78 -28.57
CA LYS A 185 -35.05 -7.75 -29.42
C LYS A 185 -35.49 -8.32 -30.78
N ARG A 186 -34.67 -9.18 -31.38
CA ARG A 186 -34.97 -9.87 -32.63
C ARG A 186 -36.20 -10.78 -32.49
N ARG A 187 -36.23 -11.61 -31.44
CA ARG A 187 -37.38 -12.49 -31.12
C ARG A 187 -38.66 -11.71 -30.83
N ASN A 188 -38.56 -10.60 -30.11
CA ASN A 188 -39.72 -9.73 -29.85
C ASN A 188 -40.30 -9.16 -31.16
N SER A 189 -39.45 -8.82 -32.11
CA SER A 189 -39.88 -8.36 -33.43
C SER A 189 -40.52 -9.48 -34.27
N GLU A 190 -40.01 -10.72 -34.17
CA GLU A 190 -40.66 -11.91 -34.76
C GLU A 190 -42.05 -12.14 -34.17
N VAL A 191 -42.18 -12.15 -32.85
CA VAL A 191 -43.47 -12.32 -32.16
C VAL A 191 -44.45 -11.23 -32.58
N ALA A 192 -44.01 -9.98 -32.71
CA ALA A 192 -44.85 -8.89 -33.19
C ALA A 192 -45.36 -9.13 -34.63
N ARG A 193 -44.49 -9.63 -35.54
CA ARG A 193 -44.91 -10.00 -36.90
C ARG A 193 -45.92 -11.15 -36.91
N TRP A 194 -45.67 -12.21 -36.14
CA TRP A 194 -46.60 -13.33 -36.04
C TRP A 194 -47.94 -12.92 -35.46
N LYS A 195 -47.97 -12.01 -34.48
CA LYS A 195 -49.22 -11.44 -33.95
C LYS A 195 -50.02 -10.67 -35.01
N ILE A 196 -49.35 -9.98 -35.94
CA ILE A 196 -50.02 -9.32 -37.07
C ILE A 196 -50.59 -10.39 -38.01
N ALA A 197 -49.76 -11.35 -38.43
CA ALA A 197 -50.17 -12.43 -39.33
C ALA A 197 -51.36 -13.25 -38.78
N CYS A 198 -51.36 -13.56 -37.48
CA CYS A 198 -52.50 -14.23 -36.85
C CYS A 198 -53.79 -13.40 -36.94
N ARG A 199 -53.72 -12.08 -36.71
CA ARG A 199 -54.89 -11.19 -36.83
C ARG A 199 -55.39 -11.08 -38.26
N ASP A 200 -54.48 -11.06 -39.24
CA ASP A 200 -54.85 -11.04 -40.66
C ASP A 200 -55.55 -12.34 -41.06
N LEU A 201 -55.03 -13.50 -40.66
CA LEU A 201 -55.67 -14.80 -40.88
C LEU A 201 -57.01 -14.93 -40.16
N GLU A 202 -57.14 -14.40 -38.94
CA GLU A 202 -58.41 -14.34 -38.21
C GLU A 202 -59.45 -13.53 -39.00
N ARG A 203 -59.05 -12.40 -39.59
CA ARG A 203 -59.92 -11.59 -40.45
C ARG A 203 -60.34 -12.36 -41.72
N GLU A 204 -59.40 -12.97 -42.43
CA GLU A 204 -59.71 -13.78 -43.63
C GLU A 204 -60.67 -14.93 -43.31
N MET A 205 -60.46 -15.60 -42.16
CA MET A 205 -61.37 -16.66 -41.68
C MET A 205 -62.78 -16.12 -41.38
N THR A 206 -62.91 -14.90 -40.85
CA THR A 206 -64.23 -14.27 -40.66
C THR A 206 -64.89 -13.91 -41.99
N GLU A 207 -64.15 -13.37 -42.95
CA GLU A 207 -64.65 -13.04 -44.29
C GLU A 207 -65.15 -14.29 -45.03
N MET A 208 -64.35 -15.35 -45.08
CA MET A 208 -64.76 -16.63 -45.68
C MET A 208 -66.00 -17.23 -45.00
N LYS A 209 -66.13 -17.07 -43.67
CA LYS A 209 -67.31 -17.56 -42.94
C LYS A 209 -68.58 -16.80 -43.34
N ASP A 210 -68.46 -15.48 -43.52
CA ASP A 210 -69.57 -14.65 -43.97
C ASP A 210 -69.95 -14.99 -45.42
N GLU A 211 -68.98 -15.21 -46.31
CA GLU A 211 -69.21 -15.69 -47.68
C GLU A 211 -69.93 -17.04 -47.71
N LEU A 212 -69.51 -18.00 -46.88
CA LEU A 212 -70.18 -19.30 -46.75
C LEU A 212 -71.62 -19.15 -46.26
N SER A 213 -71.86 -18.26 -45.30
CA SER A 213 -73.21 -17.94 -44.81
C SER A 213 -74.09 -17.34 -45.91
N ASP A 214 -73.53 -16.48 -46.75
CA ASP A 214 -74.24 -15.89 -47.89
C ASP A 214 -74.54 -16.93 -48.98
N ILE A 215 -73.60 -17.82 -49.30
CA ILE A 215 -73.83 -18.94 -50.22
C ILE A 215 -74.94 -19.86 -49.69
N ASP A 216 -74.92 -20.21 -48.41
CA ASP A 216 -75.96 -21.02 -47.79
C ASP A 216 -77.34 -20.34 -47.83
N ARG A 217 -77.38 -19.01 -47.62
CA ARG A 217 -78.61 -18.21 -47.80
C ARG A 217 -79.11 -18.27 -49.26
N MET A 218 -78.22 -18.09 -50.24
CA MET A 218 -78.58 -18.16 -51.66
C MET A 218 -79.07 -19.56 -52.05
N ALA A 219 -78.43 -20.62 -51.55
CA ALA A 219 -78.84 -22.00 -51.79
C ALA A 219 -80.25 -22.28 -51.25
N ARG A 220 -80.57 -21.75 -50.06
CA ARG A 220 -81.93 -21.86 -49.48
C ARG A 220 -82.98 -21.15 -50.33
N LEU A 221 -82.72 -19.91 -50.74
CA LEU A 221 -83.63 -19.15 -51.61
C LEU A 221 -83.82 -19.82 -52.97
N SER A 222 -82.74 -20.35 -53.56
CA SER A 222 -82.80 -21.11 -54.81
C SER A 222 -83.66 -22.37 -54.68
N LYS A 223 -83.49 -23.13 -53.58
CA LYS A 223 -84.29 -24.31 -53.28
C LYS A 223 -85.77 -23.97 -53.09
N GLU A 224 -86.08 -22.89 -52.37
CA GLU A 224 -87.45 -22.42 -52.18
C GLU A 224 -88.08 -21.96 -53.50
N SER A 225 -87.34 -21.21 -54.32
CA SER A 225 -87.76 -20.81 -55.66
C SER A 225 -88.07 -22.03 -56.54
N ALA A 226 -87.19 -23.04 -56.57
CA ALA A 226 -87.41 -24.28 -57.29
C ALA A 226 -88.67 -25.01 -56.81
N HIS A 227 -88.90 -25.08 -55.49
CA HIS A 227 -90.10 -25.68 -54.92
C HIS A 227 -91.38 -24.92 -55.29
N ASN A 228 -91.34 -23.58 -55.29
CA ASN A 228 -92.46 -22.74 -55.72
C ASN A 228 -92.76 -22.96 -57.21
N HIS A 229 -91.74 -23.00 -58.07
CA HIS A 229 -91.90 -23.29 -59.49
C HIS A 229 -92.48 -24.68 -59.76
N GLU A 230 -92.04 -25.71 -59.02
CA GLU A 230 -92.61 -27.06 -59.11
C GLU A 230 -94.10 -27.08 -58.70
N THR A 231 -94.42 -26.40 -57.61
CA THR A 231 -95.79 -26.27 -57.11
C THR A 231 -96.69 -25.54 -58.11
N ASP A 232 -96.21 -24.45 -58.70
CA ASP A 232 -96.94 -23.70 -59.72
C ASP A 232 -97.09 -24.50 -61.02
N ALA A 233 -96.06 -25.24 -61.44
CA ALA A 233 -96.14 -26.15 -62.58
C ALA A 233 -97.21 -27.24 -62.36
N LEU A 234 -97.31 -27.80 -61.15
CA LEU A 234 -98.37 -28.74 -60.77
C LEU A 234 -99.76 -28.09 -60.82
N ARG A 235 -99.91 -26.86 -60.31
CA ARG A 235 -101.17 -26.10 -60.40
C ARG A 235 -101.59 -25.84 -61.84
N TRP A 236 -100.66 -25.41 -62.69
CA TRP A 236 -100.89 -25.19 -64.11
C TRP A 236 -101.28 -26.48 -64.83
N ARG A 237 -100.58 -27.59 -64.57
CA ARG A 237 -100.93 -28.91 -65.12
C ARG A 237 -102.35 -29.30 -64.77
N LYS A 238 -102.74 -29.16 -63.50
CA LYS A 238 -104.11 -29.46 -63.04
C LYS A 238 -105.16 -28.58 -63.73
N ARG A 239 -104.91 -27.28 -63.88
CA ARG A 239 -105.79 -26.36 -64.62
C ARG A 239 -105.91 -26.75 -66.09
N TYR A 240 -104.79 -27.14 -66.71
CA TYR A 240 -104.74 -27.54 -68.11
C TYR A 240 -105.51 -28.85 -68.35
N GLU A 241 -105.32 -29.85 -67.48
CA GLU A 241 -106.08 -31.11 -67.49
C GLU A 241 -107.59 -30.86 -67.34
N GLN A 242 -107.98 -29.96 -66.42
CA GLN A 242 -109.37 -29.56 -66.26
C GLN A 242 -109.92 -28.91 -67.54
N ALA A 243 -109.20 -27.95 -68.13
CA ALA A 243 -109.61 -27.28 -69.36
C ALA A 243 -109.71 -28.26 -70.55
N ILE A 244 -108.80 -29.24 -70.68
CA ILE A 244 -108.91 -30.31 -71.67
C ILE A 244 -110.20 -31.10 -71.45
N GLY A 245 -110.50 -31.46 -70.20
CA GLY A 245 -111.75 -32.14 -69.84
C GLY A 245 -113.00 -31.35 -70.24
N GLU A 246 -112.99 -30.03 -70.01
CA GLU A 246 -114.08 -29.11 -70.41
C GLU A 246 -114.20 -29.02 -71.95
N ILE A 247 -113.10 -28.89 -72.69
CA ILE A 247 -113.09 -28.85 -74.17
C ILE A 247 -113.59 -30.18 -74.76
N ALA A 248 -113.23 -31.31 -74.17
CA ALA A 248 -113.70 -32.63 -74.61
C ALA A 248 -115.23 -32.78 -74.53
N GLN A 249 -115.90 -32.06 -73.62
CA GLN A 249 -117.37 -32.05 -73.52
C GLN A 249 -118.05 -31.22 -74.62
N ILE A 250 -117.32 -30.32 -75.28
CA ILE A 250 -117.86 -29.40 -76.31
C ILE A 250 -117.68 -29.98 -77.73
N ARG A 251 -116.82 -30.99 -77.93
CA ARG A 251 -116.49 -31.52 -79.26
C ARG A 251 -117.39 -32.72 -79.66
N PRO A 252 -118.09 -32.69 -80.82
CA PRO A 252 -118.81 -33.86 -81.33
C PRO A 252 -117.82 -34.95 -81.76
N PRO A 253 -118.23 -36.24 -81.75
CA PRO A 253 -117.36 -37.36 -82.08
C PRO A 253 -117.01 -37.34 -83.58
N THR A 254 -115.78 -36.98 -83.91
CA THR A 254 -115.22 -37.22 -85.25
C THR A 254 -114.92 -38.70 -85.41
N THR A 255 -115.66 -39.32 -86.32
CA THR A 255 -115.47 -40.67 -86.85
C THR A 255 -114.02 -40.93 -87.25
N ARG A 256 -113.49 -42.06 -86.76
CA ARG A 256 -112.20 -42.66 -87.15
C ARG A 256 -112.12 -42.82 -88.67
N ILE A 257 -111.03 -42.31 -89.25
CA ILE A 257 -110.52 -42.73 -90.56
C ILE A 257 -109.21 -43.48 -90.30
N PRO A 258 -109.03 -44.73 -90.77
CA PRO A 258 -107.76 -45.42 -90.75
C PRO A 258 -106.91 -44.98 -91.96
N SER A 259 -105.66 -44.60 -91.74
CA SER A 259 -104.68 -44.59 -92.82
C SER A 259 -103.29 -44.87 -92.28
N ASP A 260 -102.77 -46.02 -92.72
CA ASP A 260 -101.36 -46.31 -92.87
C ASP A 260 -100.60 -45.12 -93.49
N ALA A 261 -99.44 -44.79 -92.94
CA ALA A 261 -98.25 -44.42 -93.70
C ALA A 261 -97.08 -44.16 -92.74
N SER A 262 -96.00 -44.87 -93.01
CA SER A 262 -94.61 -44.46 -92.85
C SER A 262 -94.38 -42.95 -92.77
N THR A 263 -93.33 -42.50 -92.06
CA THR A 263 -92.15 -41.83 -92.63
C THR A 263 -91.30 -41.17 -91.53
N SER A 264 -90.04 -41.61 -91.46
CA SER A 264 -88.82 -40.88 -91.14
C SER A 264 -88.52 -40.30 -89.75
N ALA A 265 -87.53 -40.95 -89.16
CA ALA A 265 -86.43 -40.41 -88.36
C ALA A 265 -86.05 -38.96 -88.65
N LEU A 266 -85.90 -38.18 -87.57
CA LEU A 266 -84.90 -37.11 -87.47
C LEU A 266 -84.32 -37.14 -86.05
N SER A 267 -83.16 -37.78 -85.92
CA SER A 267 -82.24 -37.64 -84.80
C SER A 267 -81.61 -36.25 -84.85
N PHE A 268 -81.91 -35.38 -83.89
CA PHE A 268 -81.20 -34.12 -83.71
C PHE A 268 -80.25 -34.25 -82.52
N THR A 269 -79.00 -34.54 -82.84
CA THR A 269 -77.84 -34.40 -81.94
C THR A 269 -77.46 -32.93 -81.88
N THR A 270 -77.64 -32.27 -80.74
CA THR A 270 -76.95 -31.02 -80.45
C THR A 270 -75.80 -31.30 -79.50
N GLY A 271 -74.59 -31.04 -80.03
CA GLY A 271 -73.32 -31.34 -79.41
C GLY A 271 -73.02 -30.48 -78.18
N TYR A 272 -72.41 -31.14 -77.21
CA TYR A 272 -71.54 -30.52 -76.22
C TYR A 272 -70.29 -29.98 -76.93
N ALA A 273 -70.01 -28.70 -76.75
CA ALA A 273 -68.67 -28.14 -76.90
C ALA A 273 -68.17 -27.75 -75.51
N TYR A 274 -66.94 -28.17 -75.22
CA TYR A 274 -66.18 -27.99 -73.98
C TYR A 274 -65.92 -26.53 -73.64
#